data_AF-A0ABD5DVA1-F1
#
_entry.id   AF-A0ABD5DVA1-F1
#
_cell.length_a   1.000
_cell.length_b   1.000
_cell.length_c   1.000
_cell.angle_alpha   90.00
_cell.angle_beta   90.00
_cell.angle_gamma   90.00
#
_symmetry.space_group_name_H-M   'P 1'
#
loop_
_entity.id
_entity.type
_entity.pdbx_description
1 polymer ?
#
loop_
_entity_poly.entity_id
_entity_poly.type
_entity_poly.pdbx_seq_one_letter_code
_entity_poly.pdbx_strand_id
1 'polypeptide(L)'
;LTLQEAQQLLHNRPRTGWSSVAAFLAQPTLQKTDTTLARPWLTVHSARFIAAFTVVTGYLRFQLYSVLQQSGRTFTVVQRRYGLSMV
;
A
#
# COMPACT_ATOMS: atom_id res chain seq x y z
N LEU A 1 -7.13 15.41 -12.37
CA LEU A 1 -7.89 15.01 -11.16
C LEU A 1 -7.77 16.09 -10.11
N THR A 2 -8.90 16.58 -9.62
CA THR A 2 -8.97 17.35 -8.38
C THR A 2 -8.79 16.43 -7.17
N LEU A 3 -8.48 17.00 -6.00
CA LEU A 3 -8.41 16.23 -4.75
C LEU A 3 -9.72 15.50 -4.44
N GLN A 4 -10.85 16.16 -4.67
CA GLN A 4 -12.19 15.61 -4.41
C GLN A 4 -12.47 14.39 -5.31
N GLU A 5 -12.14 14.47 -6.60
CA GLU A 5 -12.27 13.36 -7.54
C GLU A 5 -11.40 12.16 -7.14
N ALA A 6 -10.16 12.42 -6.69
CA ALA A 6 -9.25 11.37 -6.24
C ALA A 6 -9.75 10.69 -4.94
N GLN A 7 -10.28 11.47 -4.00
CA GLN A 7 -10.88 10.93 -2.77
C GLN A 7 -12.11 10.07 -3.08
N GLN A 8 -13.00 10.55 -3.96
CA GLN A 8 -14.16 9.76 -4.39
C GLN A 8 -13.76 8.47 -5.11
N LEU A 9 -12.73 8.52 -5.95
CA LEU A 9 -12.19 7.34 -6.64
C LEU A 9 -11.69 6.28 -5.63
N LEU A 10 -11.00 6.71 -4.57
CA LEU A 10 -10.54 5.81 -3.50
C LEU A 10 -11.68 5.32 -2.61
N HIS A 11 -12.67 6.18 -2.32
CA HIS A 11 -13.85 5.81 -1.55
C HIS A 11 -14.68 4.73 -2.28
N ASN A 12 -14.81 4.86 -3.59
CA ASN A 12 -15.54 3.92 -4.45
C ASN A 12 -14.69 2.69 -4.84
N ARG A 13 -13.49 2.53 -4.29
CA ARG A 13 -12.66 1.35 -4.54
C ARG A 13 -13.44 0.10 -4.11
N PRO A 14 -13.59 -0.92 -4.97
CA PRO A 14 -14.26 -2.16 -4.59
C PRO A 14 -13.61 -2.77 -3.34
N ARG A 15 -14.37 -3.50 -2.52
CA ARG A 15 -13.86 -4.11 -1.29
C ARG A 15 -12.65 -5.03 -1.53
N THR A 16 -12.62 -5.72 -2.65
CA THR A 16 -11.51 -6.59 -3.09
C THR A 16 -10.47 -5.86 -3.95
N GLY A 17 -10.66 -4.57 -4.20
CA GLY A 17 -9.87 -3.76 -5.12
C GLY A 17 -10.27 -3.96 -6.59
N TRP A 18 -9.55 -3.27 -7.48
CA TRP A 18 -9.69 -3.47 -8.92
C TRP A 18 -8.93 -4.73 -9.35
N SER A 19 -9.51 -5.49 -10.28
CA SER A 19 -8.90 -6.71 -10.83
C SER A 19 -7.70 -6.44 -11.75
N SER A 20 -7.58 -5.23 -12.28
CA SER A 20 -6.47 -4.82 -13.16
C SER A 20 -6.31 -3.30 -13.18
N VAL A 21 -5.14 -2.84 -13.64
CA VAL A 21 -4.90 -1.41 -13.90
C VAL A 21 -5.86 -0.88 -14.97
N ALA A 22 -6.20 -1.68 -15.98
CA ALA A 22 -7.18 -1.28 -16.99
C ALA A 22 -8.58 -1.04 -16.40
N ALA A 23 -9.03 -1.90 -15.49
CA ALA A 23 -10.32 -1.74 -14.79
C ALA A 23 -10.34 -0.50 -13.87
N PHE A 24 -9.18 -0.17 -13.27
CA PHE A 24 -9.01 1.09 -12.55
C PHE A 24 -9.05 2.30 -13.51
N LEU A 25 -8.30 2.29 -14.62
CA LEU A 25 -8.27 3.40 -15.56
C LEU A 25 -9.59 3.61 -16.32
N ALA A 26 -10.44 2.57 -16.41
CA ALA A 26 -11.77 2.64 -17.00
C ALA A 26 -12.80 3.39 -16.13
N GLN A 27 -12.47 3.77 -14.89
CA GLN A 27 -13.40 4.49 -14.02
C GLN A 27 -13.85 5.82 -14.67
N PRO A 28 -15.14 6.18 -14.62
CA PRO A 28 -15.66 7.39 -15.27
C PRO A 28 -14.89 8.68 -14.93
N THR A 29 -14.47 8.80 -13.67
CA THR A 29 -13.68 9.93 -13.15
C THR A 29 -12.32 10.09 -13.86
N LEU A 30 -11.79 9.03 -14.47
CA LEU A 30 -10.49 9.03 -15.17
C LEU A 30 -10.60 9.18 -16.68
N GLN A 31 -11.80 9.03 -17.28
CA GLN A 31 -11.98 9.03 -18.73
C GLN A 31 -11.54 10.33 -19.42
N LYS A 32 -11.62 11.46 -18.71
CA LYS A 32 -11.20 12.78 -19.21
C LYS A 32 -9.73 13.12 -18.90
N THR A 33 -9.02 12.22 -18.23
CA THR A 33 -7.62 12.42 -17.83
C THR A 33 -6.72 11.61 -18.75
N ASP A 34 -5.71 12.23 -19.36
CA ASP A 34 -4.67 11.47 -20.04
C ASP A 34 -3.87 10.67 -19.00
N THR A 35 -3.92 9.35 -19.12
CA THR A 35 -3.30 8.40 -18.18
C THR A 35 -2.08 7.69 -18.78
N THR A 36 -1.67 8.06 -19.99
CA THR A 36 -0.55 7.44 -20.72
C THR A 36 0.74 7.44 -19.89
N LEU A 37 1.09 8.58 -19.29
CA LEU A 37 2.28 8.72 -18.45
C LEU A 37 2.18 8.00 -17.10
N ALA A 38 0.98 7.87 -16.55
CA ALA A 38 0.77 7.25 -15.24
C ALA A 38 0.76 5.72 -15.31
N ARG A 39 0.23 5.16 -16.42
CA ARG A 39 -0.01 3.72 -16.58
C ARG A 39 1.19 2.82 -16.24
N PRO A 40 2.45 3.13 -16.62
CA PRO A 40 3.61 2.29 -16.29
C PRO A 40 3.92 2.22 -14.79
N TRP A 41 3.45 3.18 -14.00
CA TRP A 41 3.73 3.29 -12.57
C TRP A 41 2.62 2.71 -11.69
N LEU A 42 1.52 2.26 -12.29
CA LEU A 42 0.37 1.71 -11.58
C LEU A 42 0.43 0.19 -11.53
N THR A 43 -0.02 -0.37 -10.41
CA THR A 43 -0.14 -1.81 -10.21
C THR A 43 -1.31 -2.12 -9.28
N VAL A 44 -1.87 -3.32 -9.41
CA VAL A 44 -2.86 -3.89 -8.48
C VAL A 44 -2.25 -4.96 -7.57
N HIS A 45 -0.94 -5.19 -7.69
CA HIS A 45 -0.17 -6.15 -6.91
C HIS A 45 1.04 -5.47 -6.27
N SER A 46 1.42 -5.91 -5.07
CA SER A 46 2.65 -5.48 -4.40
C SER A 46 3.55 -6.68 -4.11
N ALA A 47 4.85 -6.50 -4.30
CA ALA A 47 5.89 -7.42 -3.82
C ALA A 47 6.60 -6.86 -2.56
N ARG A 48 6.14 -5.72 -2.04
CA ARG A 48 6.72 -5.03 -0.87
C ARG A 48 5.65 -4.77 0.17
N PHE A 49 5.97 -5.10 1.41
CA PHE A 49 5.05 -4.94 2.54
C PHE A 49 5.80 -4.37 3.73
N ILE A 50 5.08 -3.66 4.60
CA ILE A 50 5.60 -3.23 5.89
C ILE A 50 4.86 -4.02 6.95
N ALA A 51 5.61 -4.77 7.76
CA ALA A 51 5.09 -5.40 8.96
C ALA A 51 5.48 -4.54 10.17
N ALA A 52 4.48 -4.02 10.87
CA ALA A 52 4.64 -3.23 12.08
C ALA A 52 4.26 -4.08 13.29
N PHE A 53 5.21 -4.27 14.20
CA PHE A 53 5.03 -5.02 15.44
C PHE A 53 5.14 -4.07 16.62
N THR A 54 4.21 -4.23 17.57
CA THR A 54 4.30 -3.61 18.89
C THR A 54 4.26 -4.73 19.92
N VAL A 55 5.31 -4.82 20.72
CA VAL A 55 5.44 -5.82 21.79
C VAL A 55 5.42 -5.07 23.12
N VAL A 56 4.57 -5.54 24.03
CA VAL A 56 4.47 -5.01 25.39
C VAL A 56 4.88 -6.10 26.36
N THR A 57 5.81 -5.78 27.27
CA THR A 57 6.31 -6.71 28.29
C THR A 57 6.44 -5.97 29.61
N GLY A 58 5.48 -6.16 30.51
CA GLY A 58 5.35 -5.32 31.70
C GLY A 58 5.18 -3.85 31.30
N TYR A 59 6.08 -3.00 31.78
CA TYR A 59 6.13 -1.57 31.44
C TYR A 59 6.92 -1.25 30.16
N LEU A 60 7.60 -2.24 29.57
CA LEU A 60 8.37 -2.03 28.35
C LEU A 60 7.47 -2.10 27.13
N ARG A 61 7.63 -1.12 26.23
CA ARG A 61 7.03 -1.12 24.89
C ARG A 61 8.12 -1.06 23.84
N PHE A 62 8.10 -2.06 22.96
CA PHE A 62 9.02 -2.17 21.84
C PHE A 62 8.27 -2.09 20.52
N GLN A 63 8.80 -1.35 19.56
CA GLN A 63 8.26 -1.24 18.21
C GLN A 63 9.28 -1.74 17.20
N LEU A 64 8.81 -2.50 16.21
CA LEU A 64 9.62 -2.96 15.09
C LEU A 64 8.86 -2.74 13.79
N TYR A 65 9.49 -2.06 12.85
CA TYR A 65 9.02 -1.95 11.48
C TYR A 65 9.95 -2.76 10.58
N SER A 66 9.41 -3.79 9.91
CA SER A 66 10.13 -4.63 8.97
C SER A 66 9.64 -4.39 7.55
N VAL A 67 10.56 -4.14 6.63
CA VAL A 67 10.25 -4.14 5.19
C VAL A 67 10.40 -5.58 4.69
N LEU A 68 9.33 -6.10 4.12
CA LEU A 68 9.25 -7.44 3.54
C LEU A 68 9.33 -7.37 2.02
N GLN A 69 10.05 -8.31 1.42
CA GLN A 69 10.05 -8.58 -0.02
C GLN A 69 9.40 -9.94 -0.27
N GLN A 70 8.42 -9.99 -1.17
CA GLN A 70 7.86 -11.23 -1.68
C GLN A 70 8.63 -11.68 -2.93
N SER A 71 9.03 -12.95 -2.97
CA SER A 71 9.50 -13.63 -4.18
C SER A 71 8.79 -14.97 -4.29
N GLY A 72 7.94 -15.12 -5.30
CA GLY A 72 7.03 -16.26 -5.41
C GLY A 72 6.09 -16.33 -4.20
N ARG A 73 6.17 -17.42 -3.43
CA ARG A 73 5.36 -17.64 -2.21
C ARG A 73 6.13 -17.31 -0.92
N THR A 74 7.37 -16.85 -1.03
CA THR A 74 8.25 -16.61 0.12
C THR A 74 8.35 -15.13 0.42
N PHE A 75 8.36 -14.77 1.71
CA PHE A 75 8.63 -13.43 2.19
C PHE A 75 9.96 -13.37 2.91
N THR A 76 10.79 -12.38 2.58
CA THR A 76 12.07 -12.13 3.25
C THR A 76 12.08 -10.74 3.86
N VAL A 77 12.72 -10.59 5.03
CA VAL A 77 12.94 -9.29 5.65
C VAL A 77 14.18 -8.66 5.01
N VAL A 78 14.03 -7.50 4.39
CA VAL A 78 15.16 -6.80 3.74
C VAL A 78 15.67 -5.62 4.56
N GLN A 79 14.85 -5.09 5.48
CA GLN A 79 15.23 -4.01 6.37
C GLN A 79 14.43 -4.09 7.67
N ARG A 80 15.05 -3.69 8.78
CA ARG A 80 14.41 -3.51 10.08
C ARG A 80 14.71 -2.12 10.62
N ARG A 81 13.71 -1.49 11.23
CA ARG A 81 13.86 -0.28 12.03
C ARG A 81 13.26 -0.56 13.40
N TYR A 82 14.07 -0.41 14.43
CA TYR A 82 13.68 -0.58 15.82
C TYR A 82 13.29 0.78 16.41
N GLY A 83 12.16 0.82 17.11
CA GLY A 83 11.72 1.93 17.93
C GLY A 83 11.69 1.49 19.38
N LEU A 84 12.43 2.18 20.24
CA LEU A 84 12.28 2.07 21.69
C LEU A 84 11.34 3.20 22.14
N SER A 85 10.25 2.87 22.83
CA SER A 85 9.57 3.85 23.67
C SER A 85 9.77 3.41 25.12
N MET A 86 10.67 4.08 25.83
CA MET A 86 10.73 4.01 27.28
C MET A 86 9.60 4.89 27.82
N VAL A 87 8.80 4.35 28.75
CA VAL A 87 7.82 5.10 29.54
C VAL A 87 8.41 5.30 30.92
#